data_AF-A0A172ZIG0-F1
#
_entry.id   AF-A0A172ZIG0-F1
#
_cell.length_a   1.000
_cell.length_b   1.000
_cell.length_c   1.000
_cell.angle_alpha   90.00
_cell.angle_beta   90.00
_cell.angle_gamma   90.00
#
_symmetry.space_group_name_H-M   'P 1'
#
loop_
_entity.id
_entity.type
_entity.pdbx_description
1 polymer ?
#
loop_
_entity_poly.entity_id
_entity_poly.type
_entity_poly.pdbx_seq_one_letter_code
_entity_poly.pdbx_strand_id
1 'polypeptide(L)'
;MTDHDKRILPVETDRLPITQPSVHSPVSTLPESQPAQQSDSADQPVQRTWWDARLLVVIIATTIVMLILLTTTWLRPVPDLQTNAASWGELEPFRIYQSEDVHNQSLVSAMEHNYIQMINKTAEQEGYKLTVNAVTADENRLILLYTAEMNDSRQIPRVSSVKLLNIATGEPISSSRVRMNGTTGNENRQQYYGTATMRLDHRQNFPREIAAQFRIMSITPDSTSEPGRIRYSPTLLVHFSLAPQFRTQETEIIYPNQVIHWNNHTVLLSRVELSPLEMRVRFTADKDTPAEHAKRDEIWLSPRGVISEKNGQSITLQPLGSRIVSHDPYTFEHVYYSNLLDEPDSLEVVVKPLGTSTYEDTQIIRIK
;
A
#
# COMPACT_ATOMS: atom_id res chain seq x y z
N MET A 1 -26.17 46.57 19.08
CA MET A 1 -25.71 47.72 18.26
C MET A 1 -24.31 47.34 17.80
N THR A 2 -24.03 46.91 16.58
CA THR A 2 -24.51 47.19 15.21
C THR A 2 -24.35 45.89 14.40
N ASP A 3 -25.39 45.20 13.95
CA ASP A 3 -26.18 45.39 12.71
C ASP A 3 -25.36 45.64 11.42
N HIS A 4 -25.23 44.60 10.59
CA HIS A 4 -25.10 44.69 9.13
C HIS A 4 -25.44 43.36 8.44
N ASP A 5 -26.71 43.25 8.07
CA ASP A 5 -27.28 42.87 6.76
C ASP A 5 -26.60 41.83 5.84
N LYS A 6 -27.29 40.68 5.73
CA LYS A 6 -27.93 40.09 4.54
C LYS A 6 -27.38 40.43 3.14
N ARG A 7 -26.98 39.40 2.37
CA ARG A 7 -27.26 39.20 0.92
C ARG A 7 -27.31 37.69 0.61
N ILE A 8 -28.49 37.12 0.32
CA ILE A 8 -29.12 36.88 -1.00
C ILE A 8 -28.43 35.77 -1.83
N LEU A 9 -29.14 34.65 -1.94
CA LEU A 9 -28.99 33.58 -2.94
C LEU A 9 -29.59 34.01 -4.29
N PRO A 10 -29.14 33.41 -5.41
CA PRO A 10 -30.10 32.92 -6.40
C PRO A 10 -29.72 31.52 -6.95
N VAL A 11 -30.68 30.59 -7.04
CA VAL A 11 -31.54 30.27 -8.21
C VAL A 11 -31.05 28.99 -8.92
N GLU A 12 -31.78 27.94 -8.57
CA GLU A 12 -32.26 26.81 -9.36
C GLU A 12 -32.17 26.95 -10.90
N THR A 13 -31.63 25.95 -11.58
CA THR A 13 -31.82 25.78 -13.03
C THR A 13 -31.95 24.31 -13.40
N ASP A 14 -33.19 23.98 -13.77
CA ASP A 14 -33.68 23.02 -14.74
C ASP A 14 -32.93 21.71 -15.05
N ARG A 15 -33.67 20.64 -14.75
CA ARG A 15 -33.52 19.29 -15.26
C ARG A 15 -34.01 19.23 -16.71
N LEU A 16 -33.19 18.68 -17.62
CA LEU A 16 -33.64 18.19 -18.92
C LEU A 16 -33.71 16.64 -18.90
N PRO A 17 -34.79 16.03 -19.41
CA PRO A 17 -34.90 14.59 -19.54
C PRO A 17 -34.19 14.10 -20.82
N ILE A 18 -33.32 13.10 -20.68
CA ILE A 18 -32.73 12.40 -21.82
C ILE A 18 -33.65 11.22 -22.20
N THR A 19 -34.26 11.35 -23.37
CA THR A 19 -35.01 10.34 -24.10
C THR A 19 -34.13 9.15 -24.50
N GLN A 20 -34.56 7.92 -24.15
CA GLN A 20 -34.06 6.67 -24.72
C GLN A 20 -34.76 6.38 -26.06
N PRO A 21 -34.05 5.94 -27.11
CA PRO A 21 -34.68 5.28 -28.24
C PRO A 21 -34.73 3.76 -28.04
N SER A 22 -35.95 3.23 -28.10
CA SER A 22 -36.28 1.84 -28.33
C SER A 22 -35.83 1.42 -29.73
N VAL A 23 -35.18 0.26 -29.86
CA VAL A 23 -35.03 -0.41 -31.16
C VAL A 23 -35.43 -1.88 -31.02
N HIS A 24 -36.28 -2.24 -31.97
CA HIS A 24 -37.07 -3.45 -32.15
C HIS A 24 -36.25 -4.74 -32.30
N SER A 25 -36.80 -5.82 -31.76
CA SER A 25 -36.57 -7.19 -32.24
C SER A 25 -37.33 -7.45 -33.55
N PRO A 26 -36.82 -8.33 -34.42
CA PRO A 26 -37.68 -9.19 -35.24
C PRO A 26 -37.37 -10.68 -34.95
N VAL A 27 -38.36 -11.42 -34.47
CA VAL A 27 -39.24 -12.31 -35.27
C VAL A 27 -38.56 -13.64 -35.63
N SER A 28 -39.00 -14.68 -34.91
CA SER A 28 -38.88 -16.09 -35.27
C SER A 28 -39.71 -16.42 -36.51
N THR A 29 -39.14 -17.21 -37.42
CA THR A 29 -39.89 -18.12 -38.30
C THR A 29 -39.13 -19.44 -38.40
N LEU A 30 -39.77 -20.50 -37.90
CA LEU A 30 -39.53 -21.92 -38.21
C LEU A 30 -40.53 -22.31 -39.34
N PRO A 31 -40.56 -23.57 -39.81
CA PRO A 31 -39.48 -24.41 -40.35
C PRO A 31 -39.89 -24.94 -41.75
N GLU A 32 -38.95 -25.45 -42.56
CA GLU A 32 -39.37 -26.24 -43.73
C GLU A 32 -38.44 -27.42 -44.05
N SER A 33 -39.06 -28.60 -43.96
CA SER A 33 -38.94 -29.80 -44.80
C SER A 33 -37.57 -30.49 -44.99
N GLN A 34 -37.48 -31.68 -44.41
CA GLN A 34 -36.78 -32.83 -44.99
C GLN A 34 -37.43 -33.27 -46.31
N PRO A 35 -36.67 -33.98 -47.15
CA PRO A 35 -37.13 -35.32 -47.52
C PRO A 35 -36.03 -36.38 -47.35
N ALA A 36 -36.52 -37.62 -47.34
CA ALA A 36 -35.85 -38.86 -47.01
C ALA A 36 -35.17 -39.54 -48.21
N GLN A 37 -34.37 -40.58 -47.87
CA GLN A 37 -33.95 -41.73 -48.69
C GLN A 37 -32.91 -41.43 -49.80
N GLN A 38 -31.95 -42.30 -50.13
CA GLN A 38 -31.81 -43.75 -49.97
C GLN A 38 -30.33 -44.17 -50.10
N SER A 39 -30.06 -45.37 -49.61
CA SER A 39 -28.81 -46.15 -49.65
C SER A 39 -28.16 -46.30 -51.02
N ASP A 40 -26.82 -46.36 -51.05
CA ASP A 40 -26.13 -47.43 -51.77
C ASP A 40 -24.73 -47.73 -51.19
N SER A 41 -24.47 -49.01 -51.05
CA SER A 41 -23.27 -49.64 -50.50
C SER A 41 -22.22 -49.92 -51.58
N ALA A 42 -20.95 -49.61 -51.32
CA ALA A 42 -19.83 -50.31 -51.94
C ALA A 42 -18.55 -50.15 -51.10
N ASP A 43 -17.90 -51.29 -50.83
CA ASP A 43 -16.62 -51.47 -50.18
C ASP A 43 -15.51 -50.54 -50.68
N GLN A 44 -14.69 -50.01 -49.75
CA GLN A 44 -13.24 -49.89 -49.96
C GLN A 44 -12.43 -50.06 -48.65
N PRO A 45 -11.22 -50.63 -48.71
CA PRO A 45 -10.48 -51.08 -47.54
C PRO A 45 -9.45 -50.06 -47.04
N VAL A 46 -9.21 -50.09 -45.72
CA VAL A 46 -7.93 -49.79 -45.04
C VAL A 46 -7.27 -48.44 -45.40
N GLN A 47 -7.74 -47.35 -44.78
CA GLN A 47 -6.97 -46.11 -44.69
C GLN A 47 -7.17 -45.37 -43.34
N ARG A 48 -7.36 -46.14 -42.25
CA ARG A 48 -7.73 -45.59 -40.94
C ARG A 48 -6.60 -45.51 -39.91
N THR A 49 -5.38 -45.99 -40.21
CA THR A 49 -4.29 -46.05 -39.22
C THR A 49 -3.37 -44.82 -39.20
N TRP A 50 -3.46 -43.93 -40.21
CA TRP A 50 -2.53 -42.78 -40.31
C TRP A 50 -3.05 -41.48 -39.67
N TRP A 51 -4.37 -41.35 -39.52
CA TRP A 51 -4.99 -40.23 -38.83
C TRP A 51 -4.90 -40.36 -37.30
N ASP A 52 -5.04 -41.59 -36.78
CA ASP A 52 -4.93 -41.88 -35.35
C ASP A 52 -3.53 -41.60 -34.81
N ALA A 53 -2.47 -41.90 -35.59
CA ALA A 53 -1.10 -41.62 -35.20
C ALA A 53 -0.79 -40.11 -35.10
N ARG A 54 -1.35 -39.30 -35.99
CA ARG A 54 -1.15 -37.83 -35.98
C ARG A 54 -1.89 -37.16 -34.83
N LEU A 55 -3.10 -37.62 -34.52
CA LEU A 55 -3.88 -37.13 -33.39
C LEU A 55 -3.20 -37.47 -32.05
N LEU A 56 -2.60 -38.67 -31.95
CA LEU A 56 -1.89 -39.13 -30.76
C LEU A 56 -0.58 -38.33 -30.54
N VAL A 57 0.16 -38.00 -31.60
CA VAL A 57 1.36 -37.14 -31.51
C VAL A 57 1.02 -35.70 -31.06
N VAL A 58 -0.08 -35.13 -31.56
CA VAL A 58 -0.52 -33.78 -31.15
C VAL A 58 -0.93 -33.77 -29.67
N ILE A 59 -1.67 -34.78 -29.22
CA ILE A 59 -2.08 -34.90 -27.81
C ILE A 59 -0.85 -35.02 -26.90
N ILE A 60 0.13 -35.88 -27.23
CA ILE A 60 1.36 -36.03 -26.44
C ILE A 60 2.18 -34.72 -26.42
N ALA A 61 2.29 -34.03 -27.55
CA ALA A 61 3.02 -32.76 -27.60
C ALA A 61 2.35 -31.68 -26.73
N THR A 62 1.02 -31.58 -26.77
CA THR A 62 0.28 -30.61 -25.96
C THR A 62 0.35 -30.91 -24.47
N THR A 63 0.30 -32.18 -24.05
CA THR A 63 0.44 -32.54 -22.62
C THR A 63 1.84 -32.30 -22.10
N ILE A 64 2.89 -32.56 -22.91
CA ILE A 64 4.27 -32.24 -22.55
C ILE A 64 4.46 -30.72 -22.42
N VAL A 65 3.94 -29.91 -23.35
CA VAL A 65 4.03 -28.44 -23.26
C VAL A 65 3.26 -27.91 -22.05
N MET A 66 2.07 -28.44 -21.75
CA MET A 66 1.33 -28.05 -20.54
C MET A 66 2.06 -28.46 -19.26
N LEU A 67 2.66 -29.65 -19.22
CA LEU A 67 3.44 -30.11 -18.07
C LEU A 67 4.70 -29.25 -17.87
N ILE A 68 5.39 -28.86 -18.94
CA ILE A 68 6.53 -27.93 -18.90
C ILE A 68 6.08 -26.54 -18.42
N LEU A 69 4.94 -26.03 -18.87
CA LEU A 69 4.40 -24.74 -18.41
C LEU A 69 3.94 -24.77 -16.95
N LEU A 70 3.35 -25.88 -16.49
CA LEU A 70 2.96 -26.07 -15.08
C LEU A 70 4.18 -26.23 -14.16
N THR A 71 5.22 -26.95 -14.59
CA THR A 71 6.44 -27.13 -13.81
C THR A 71 7.30 -25.86 -13.77
N THR A 72 7.41 -25.11 -14.87
CA THR A 72 8.23 -23.88 -14.91
C THR A 72 7.60 -22.68 -14.19
N THR A 73 6.29 -22.68 -13.98
CA THR A 73 5.61 -21.60 -13.21
C THR A 73 5.64 -21.83 -11.69
N TRP A 74 5.69 -23.10 -11.25
CA TRP A 74 5.71 -23.45 -9.81
C TRP A 74 7.10 -23.74 -9.23
N LEU A 75 8.11 -23.98 -10.07
CA LEU A 75 9.50 -24.24 -9.63
C LEU A 75 10.40 -23.00 -9.76
N ARG A 76 9.86 -21.78 -9.72
CA ARG A 76 10.73 -20.63 -9.43
C ARG A 76 11.24 -20.84 -8.00
N PRO A 77 12.55 -20.99 -7.77
CA PRO A 77 13.07 -20.95 -6.41
C PRO A 77 12.58 -19.65 -5.80
N VAL A 78 11.82 -19.76 -4.70
CA VAL A 78 11.68 -18.65 -3.76
C VAL A 78 13.12 -18.26 -3.45
N PRO A 79 13.53 -17.00 -3.66
CA PRO A 79 14.89 -16.59 -3.34
C PRO A 79 15.17 -17.01 -1.90
N ASP A 80 16.29 -17.71 -1.71
CA ASP A 80 16.72 -18.22 -0.40
C ASP A 80 16.50 -17.16 0.67
N LEU A 81 15.71 -17.51 1.69
CA LEU A 81 15.57 -16.75 2.91
C LEU A 81 16.92 -16.81 3.65
N GLN A 82 17.89 -16.02 3.21
CA GLN A 82 19.10 -15.81 3.99
C GLN A 82 18.75 -14.96 5.20
N THR A 83 18.46 -15.63 6.32
CA THR A 83 18.46 -15.02 7.65
C THR A 83 19.89 -14.63 8.01
N ASN A 84 20.24 -13.37 7.79
CA ASN A 84 21.33 -12.69 8.48
C ASN A 84 20.91 -11.24 8.74
N ALA A 85 20.15 -11.04 9.82
CA ALA A 85 19.59 -9.77 10.30
C ALA A 85 20.64 -8.71 10.75
N ALA A 86 21.85 -8.70 10.17
CA ALA A 86 22.88 -7.72 10.47
C ALA A 86 23.15 -6.73 9.31
N SER A 87 22.82 -7.10 8.07
CA SER A 87 23.07 -6.29 6.88
C SER A 87 21.83 -6.25 5.99
N TRP A 88 21.52 -5.08 5.44
CA TRP A 88 20.45 -4.90 4.45
C TRP A 88 20.93 -5.17 3.01
N GLY A 89 22.15 -5.69 2.84
CA GLY A 89 22.75 -5.96 1.53
C GLY A 89 22.82 -4.70 0.66
N GLU A 90 22.28 -4.78 -0.56
CA GLU A 90 22.20 -3.63 -1.50
C GLU A 90 21.35 -2.46 -0.96
N LEU A 91 20.52 -2.71 0.05
CA LEU A 91 19.64 -1.71 0.66
C LEU A 91 20.25 -1.07 1.91
N GLU A 92 21.51 -1.36 2.23
CA GLU A 92 22.24 -0.75 3.34
C GLU A 92 22.24 0.79 3.34
N PRO A 93 22.34 1.48 2.19
CA PRO A 93 22.20 2.94 2.14
C PRO A 93 20.86 3.43 2.70
N PHE A 94 19.82 2.59 2.70
CA PHE A 94 18.50 2.92 3.21
C PHE A 94 18.35 2.78 4.73
N ARG A 95 19.27 2.05 5.38
CA ARG A 95 19.23 1.79 6.83
C ARG A 95 19.60 3.03 7.65
N ILE A 96 20.60 3.79 7.19
CA ILE A 96 21.25 4.89 7.93
C ILE A 96 20.27 5.98 8.38
N TYR A 97 19.18 6.21 7.65
CA TYR A 97 18.19 7.24 7.98
C TYR A 97 16.93 6.71 8.64
N GLN A 98 16.84 5.40 8.89
CA GLN A 98 15.78 4.86 9.76
C GLN A 98 16.14 5.01 11.24
N SER A 99 17.40 5.28 11.58
CA SER A 99 17.89 5.29 12.97
C SER A 99 17.80 6.64 13.68
N GLU A 100 17.79 7.77 12.97
CA GLU A 100 18.01 9.07 13.64
C GLU A 100 16.76 9.85 14.01
N ASP A 101 15.62 9.70 13.31
CA ASP A 101 14.38 10.43 13.67
C ASP A 101 13.07 9.76 13.16
N VAL A 102 13.18 8.83 12.23
CA VAL A 102 12.05 8.14 11.61
C VAL A 102 12.26 6.65 11.78
N HIS A 103 11.96 6.14 12.98
CA HIS A 103 11.96 4.71 13.23
C HIS A 103 10.82 4.07 12.43
N ASN A 104 11.05 3.78 11.15
CA ASN A 104 10.13 2.99 10.34
C ASN A 104 10.26 1.53 10.75
N GLN A 105 9.81 1.22 11.96
CA GLN A 105 9.98 -0.08 12.61
C GLN A 105 9.36 -1.20 11.76
N SER A 106 8.30 -0.89 11.04
CA SER A 106 7.70 -1.80 10.06
C SER A 106 8.61 -2.12 8.89
N LEU A 107 9.37 -1.14 8.38
CA LEU A 107 10.35 -1.42 7.33
C LEU A 107 11.52 -2.24 7.87
N VAL A 108 12.00 -1.96 9.08
CA VAL A 108 13.07 -2.75 9.71
C VAL A 108 12.64 -4.21 9.87
N SER A 109 11.46 -4.44 10.49
CA SER A 109 10.86 -5.76 10.64
C SER A 109 10.67 -6.46 9.28
N ALA A 110 10.16 -5.74 8.27
CA ALA A 110 10.01 -6.29 6.93
C ALA A 110 11.35 -6.68 6.27
N MET A 111 12.41 -5.89 6.46
CA MET A 111 13.74 -6.20 5.96
C MET A 111 14.32 -7.46 6.61
N GLU A 112 14.22 -7.57 7.94
CA GLU A 112 14.76 -8.69 8.72
C GLU A 112 14.05 -10.02 8.41
N HIS A 113 12.79 -9.96 8.00
CA HIS A 113 11.98 -11.12 7.66
C HIS A 113 11.84 -11.35 6.15
N ASN A 114 12.68 -10.73 5.32
CA ASN A 114 12.64 -10.84 3.86
C ASN A 114 11.25 -10.54 3.25
N TYR A 115 10.45 -9.72 3.94
CA TYR A 115 9.15 -9.24 3.48
C TYR A 115 9.32 -8.01 2.59
N ILE A 116 10.23 -8.12 1.63
CA ILE A 116 10.58 -7.07 0.67
C ILE A 116 10.83 -7.69 -0.70
N GLN A 117 10.48 -6.96 -1.75
CA GLN A 117 10.69 -7.35 -3.14
C GLN A 117 11.68 -6.39 -3.78
N MET A 118 12.79 -6.93 -4.29
CA MET A 118 13.71 -6.19 -5.14
C MET A 118 13.05 -5.89 -6.50
N ILE A 119 13.12 -4.65 -6.94
CA ILE A 119 12.54 -4.15 -8.19
C ILE A 119 13.64 -3.80 -9.19
N ASN A 120 14.62 -2.99 -8.76
CA ASN A 120 15.76 -2.53 -9.56
C ASN A 120 15.38 -2.06 -10.96
N LYS A 121 14.30 -1.26 -11.06
CA LYS A 121 13.83 -0.66 -12.32
C LYS A 121 14.15 0.81 -12.34
N THR A 122 14.65 1.28 -13.49
CA THR A 122 15.13 2.65 -13.65
C THR A 122 14.35 3.39 -14.74
N ALA A 123 14.11 4.68 -14.51
CA ALA A 123 13.71 5.65 -15.51
C ALA A 123 14.76 6.75 -15.58
N GLU A 124 15.13 7.16 -16.80
CA GLU A 124 16.12 8.20 -17.03
C GLU A 124 15.63 9.18 -18.10
N GLN A 125 15.75 10.48 -17.81
CA GLN A 125 15.38 11.54 -18.74
C GLN A 125 16.13 12.83 -18.42
N GLU A 126 16.67 13.50 -19.43
CA GLU A 126 17.41 14.77 -19.29
C GLU A 126 18.55 14.74 -18.24
N GLY A 127 19.25 13.59 -18.14
CA GLY A 127 20.35 13.40 -17.19
C GLY A 127 19.91 13.21 -15.73
N TYR A 128 18.61 13.10 -15.48
CA TYR A 128 18.06 12.62 -14.21
C TYR A 128 17.74 11.15 -14.32
N LYS A 129 18.23 10.36 -13.37
CA LYS A 129 17.99 8.93 -13.28
C LYS A 129 17.28 8.64 -11.95
N LEU A 130 16.27 7.80 -12.00
CA LEU A 130 15.57 7.33 -10.81
C LEU A 130 15.39 5.83 -10.88
N THR A 131 15.81 5.14 -9.83
CA THR A 131 15.68 3.70 -9.67
C THR A 131 14.73 3.42 -8.51
N VAL A 132 13.70 2.60 -8.74
CA VAL A 132 12.96 1.94 -7.66
C VAL A 132 13.75 0.69 -7.32
N ASN A 133 14.43 0.69 -6.17
CA ASN A 133 15.29 -0.40 -5.73
C ASN A 133 14.46 -1.55 -5.19
N ALA A 134 13.52 -1.24 -4.30
CA ALA A 134 12.72 -2.26 -3.64
C ALA A 134 11.35 -1.73 -3.19
N VAL A 135 10.44 -2.66 -2.89
CA VAL A 135 9.10 -2.39 -2.38
C VAL A 135 8.71 -3.40 -1.31
N THR A 136 8.02 -2.94 -0.28
CA THR A 136 7.23 -3.80 0.61
C THR A 136 5.81 -3.27 0.68
N ALA A 137 4.84 -4.17 0.83
CA ALA A 137 3.43 -3.82 0.89
C ALA A 137 2.62 -4.83 1.71
N ASP A 138 1.49 -4.38 2.21
CA ASP A 138 0.38 -5.19 2.70
C ASP A 138 -0.94 -4.52 2.28
N GLU A 139 -2.08 -5.05 2.71
CA GLU A 139 -3.38 -4.47 2.38
C GLU A 139 -3.55 -3.00 2.83
N ASN A 140 -2.79 -2.53 3.84
CA ASN A 140 -2.91 -1.21 4.44
C ASN A 140 -1.92 -0.19 3.86
N ARG A 141 -0.73 -0.62 3.47
CA ARG A 141 0.42 0.25 3.24
C ARG A 141 1.34 -0.28 2.15
N LEU A 142 1.97 0.66 1.47
CA LEU A 142 3.08 0.40 0.56
C LEU A 142 4.24 1.32 0.88
N ILE A 143 5.46 0.76 0.89
CA ILE A 143 6.72 1.47 1.12
C ILE A 143 7.65 1.19 -0.06
N LEU A 144 8.06 2.25 -0.77
CA LEU A 144 9.10 2.18 -1.80
C LEU A 144 10.44 2.63 -1.27
N LEU A 145 11.50 1.96 -1.70
CA LEU A 145 12.89 2.38 -1.56
C LEU A 145 13.38 2.77 -2.96
N TYR A 146 13.86 4.01 -3.09
CA TYR A 146 14.30 4.55 -4.38
C TYR A 146 15.62 5.33 -4.27
N THR A 147 16.38 5.32 -5.36
CA THR A 147 17.59 6.12 -5.55
C THR A 147 17.36 7.10 -6.70
N ALA A 148 17.62 8.39 -6.46
CA ALA A 148 17.70 9.40 -7.49
C ALA A 148 19.18 9.75 -7.73
N GLU A 149 19.57 9.88 -9.00
CA GLU A 149 20.94 10.15 -9.42
C GLU A 149 20.94 11.19 -10.54
N MET A 150 22.02 11.96 -10.64
CA MET A 150 22.27 12.81 -11.79
C MET A 150 23.74 12.83 -12.17
N ASN A 151 24.01 12.95 -13.46
CA ASN A 151 25.38 12.95 -14.01
C ASN A 151 25.96 14.38 -14.15
N ASP A 152 25.32 15.38 -13.57
CA ASP A 152 25.69 16.80 -13.65
C ASP A 152 26.07 17.34 -12.27
N SER A 153 26.90 18.37 -12.22
CA SER A 153 27.39 19.13 -11.05
C SER A 153 26.34 19.64 -10.06
N ARG A 154 25.05 19.60 -10.42
CA ARG A 154 23.93 19.98 -9.55
C ARG A 154 23.73 18.97 -8.43
N GLN A 155 23.18 19.44 -7.32
CA GLN A 155 22.89 18.61 -6.15
C GLN A 155 21.42 18.21 -6.15
N ILE A 156 21.10 17.03 -5.60
CA ILE A 156 19.74 16.53 -5.39
C ILE A 156 19.39 16.66 -3.90
N PRO A 157 18.84 17.79 -3.44
CA PRO A 157 18.45 17.94 -2.05
C PRO A 157 17.27 17.04 -1.66
N ARG A 158 16.36 16.73 -2.60
CA ARG A 158 15.24 15.80 -2.39
C ARG A 158 14.55 15.41 -3.69
N VAL A 159 13.78 14.34 -3.63
CA VAL A 159 12.69 14.10 -4.59
C VAL A 159 11.48 14.94 -4.18
N SER A 160 10.90 15.66 -5.13
CA SER A 160 9.84 16.65 -4.90
C SER A 160 8.44 16.05 -4.82
N SER A 161 8.19 14.96 -5.54
CA SER A 161 6.89 14.28 -5.54
C SER A 161 7.01 12.84 -6.02
N VAL A 162 6.11 12.01 -5.49
CA VAL A 162 5.84 10.65 -5.94
C VAL A 162 4.32 10.48 -6.06
N LYS A 163 3.86 9.96 -7.19
CA LYS A 163 2.46 9.55 -7.40
C LYS A 163 2.44 8.11 -7.88
N LEU A 164 1.67 7.27 -7.19
CA LEU A 164 1.48 5.87 -7.59
C LEU A 164 0.10 5.67 -8.18
N LEU A 165 0.05 5.03 -9.33
CA LEU A 165 -1.18 4.70 -10.05
C LEU A 165 -1.29 3.19 -10.19
N ASN A 166 -2.52 2.68 -10.08
CA ASN A 166 -2.82 1.32 -10.51
C ASN A 166 -2.88 1.32 -12.04
N ILE A 167 -2.03 0.53 -12.69
CA ILE A 167 -1.98 0.50 -14.16
C ILE A 167 -3.31 0.02 -14.75
N ALA A 168 -4.02 -0.89 -14.07
CA ALA A 168 -5.26 -1.45 -14.58
C ALA A 168 -6.43 -0.45 -14.58
N THR A 169 -6.48 0.47 -13.61
CA THR A 169 -7.57 1.45 -13.49
C THR A 169 -7.17 2.86 -13.91
N GLY A 170 -5.87 3.16 -13.93
CA GLY A 170 -5.34 4.52 -14.10
C GLY A 170 -5.51 5.42 -12.86
N GLU A 171 -6.08 4.89 -11.77
CA GLU A 171 -6.42 5.65 -10.57
C GLU A 171 -5.27 5.67 -9.56
N PRO A 172 -5.16 6.72 -8.71
CA PRO A 172 -4.24 6.72 -7.58
C PRO A 172 -4.56 5.59 -6.59
N ILE A 173 -3.52 4.86 -6.16
CA ILE A 173 -3.68 3.76 -5.17
C ILE A 173 -3.68 4.24 -3.72
N SER A 174 -3.27 5.49 -3.48
CA SER A 174 -3.08 6.03 -2.14
C SER A 174 -4.32 6.72 -1.61
N SER A 175 -4.74 6.40 -0.39
CA SER A 175 -5.83 7.10 0.33
C SER A 175 -5.33 8.34 1.09
N SER A 176 -4.01 8.53 1.18
CA SER A 176 -3.37 9.66 1.87
C SER A 176 -2.25 10.27 1.03
N ARG A 177 -1.77 11.46 1.45
CA ARG A 177 -0.51 12.00 0.92
C ARG A 177 0.63 11.00 1.14
N VAL A 178 1.51 10.88 0.15
CA VAL A 178 2.73 10.09 0.24
C VAL A 178 3.69 10.79 1.20
N ARG A 179 4.15 10.06 2.22
CA ARG A 179 5.22 10.52 3.12
C ARG A 179 6.56 10.15 2.49
N MET A 180 7.39 11.15 2.26
CA MET A 180 8.71 10.97 1.66
C MET A 180 9.78 11.39 2.65
N ASN A 181 10.76 10.52 2.86
CA ASN A 181 11.94 10.78 3.65
C ASN A 181 13.16 10.32 2.87
N GLY A 182 14.34 10.83 3.19
CA GLY A 182 15.56 10.39 2.56
C GLY A 182 16.71 11.35 2.80
N THR A 183 17.88 10.96 2.33
CA THR A 183 19.13 11.69 2.52
C THR A 183 19.93 11.72 1.22
N THR A 184 20.79 12.72 1.11
CA THR A 184 21.84 12.74 0.08
C THR A 184 22.86 11.65 0.37
N GLY A 185 23.45 11.05 -0.66
CA GLY A 185 24.56 10.11 -0.47
C GLY A 185 25.69 10.77 0.32
N ASN A 186 26.27 10.04 1.30
CA ASN A 186 27.25 10.56 2.27
C ASN A 186 28.35 11.43 1.63
N GLU A 187 28.81 11.04 0.44
CA GLU A 187 29.88 11.72 -0.30
C GLU A 187 29.41 12.28 -1.66
N ASN A 188 28.23 11.85 -2.14
CA ASN A 188 27.73 12.20 -3.45
C ASN A 188 26.41 12.98 -3.35
N ARG A 189 26.50 14.30 -3.42
CA ARG A 189 25.34 15.20 -3.44
C ARG A 189 24.50 15.13 -4.72
N GLN A 190 24.98 14.43 -5.75
CA GLN A 190 24.24 14.13 -6.97
C GLN A 190 23.41 12.85 -6.84
N GLN A 191 23.48 12.20 -5.67
CA GLN A 191 22.73 10.99 -5.35
C GLN A 191 21.86 11.23 -4.12
N TYR A 192 20.63 10.72 -4.17
CA TYR A 192 19.66 10.81 -3.08
C TYR A 192 19.00 9.45 -2.88
N TYR A 193 19.02 8.94 -1.66
CA TYR A 193 18.34 7.72 -1.27
C TYR A 193 17.10 8.08 -0.48
N GLY A 194 15.95 7.57 -0.89
CA GLY A 194 14.68 7.91 -0.26
C GLY A 194 13.73 6.75 -0.08
N THR A 195 12.79 6.97 0.84
CA THR A 195 11.62 6.14 1.03
C THR A 195 10.36 6.92 0.69
N ALA A 196 9.36 6.24 0.13
CA ALA A 196 8.03 6.76 -0.08
C ALA A 196 7.00 5.81 0.53
N THR A 197 6.37 6.25 1.62
CA THR A 197 5.38 5.49 2.36
C THR A 197 3.99 6.05 2.10
N MET A 198 3.03 5.18 1.80
CA MET A 198 1.64 5.59 1.62
C MET A 198 0.67 4.55 2.12
N ARG A 199 -0.50 5.01 2.56
CA ARG A 199 -1.63 4.13 2.87
C ARG A 199 -2.38 3.81 1.60
N LEU A 200 -2.69 2.54 1.41
CA LEU A 200 -3.53 2.08 0.31
C LEU A 200 -5.00 2.46 0.58
N ASP A 201 -5.77 2.59 -0.49
CA ASP A 201 -7.22 2.73 -0.41
C ASP A 201 -7.88 1.35 -0.32
N HIS A 202 -8.36 1.01 0.86
CA HIS A 202 -9.09 -0.24 1.17
C HIS A 202 -10.37 -0.46 0.37
N ARG A 203 -10.88 0.60 -0.27
CA ARG A 203 -12.06 0.49 -1.15
C ARG A 203 -11.69 -0.03 -2.53
N GLN A 204 -10.40 -0.03 -2.87
CA GLN A 204 -9.87 -0.53 -4.12
C GLN A 204 -9.28 -1.92 -3.93
N ASN A 205 -9.26 -2.71 -5.00
CA ASN A 205 -8.53 -3.97 -5.00
C ASN A 205 -7.04 -3.70 -4.82
N PHE A 206 -6.38 -4.59 -4.06
CA PHE A 206 -4.92 -4.54 -3.89
C PHE A 206 -4.21 -4.45 -5.26
N PRO A 207 -3.35 -3.43 -5.47
CA PRO A 207 -2.75 -3.18 -6.77
C PRO A 207 -1.75 -4.27 -7.14
N ARG A 208 -1.80 -4.76 -8.38
CA ARG A 208 -0.83 -5.75 -8.88
C ARG A 208 0.26 -5.11 -9.73
N GLU A 209 -0.11 -4.10 -10.51
CA GLU A 209 0.75 -3.40 -11.44
C GLU A 209 0.72 -1.91 -11.10
N ILE A 210 1.90 -1.34 -10.88
CA ILE A 210 2.05 0.03 -10.39
C ILE A 210 2.84 0.86 -11.40
N ALA A 211 2.31 2.03 -11.70
CA ALA A 211 3.01 3.11 -12.37
C ALA A 211 3.41 4.17 -11.35
N ALA A 212 4.71 4.30 -11.10
CA ALA A 212 5.27 5.25 -10.15
C ALA A 212 5.87 6.45 -10.88
N GLN A 213 5.29 7.63 -10.64
CA GLN A 213 5.67 8.90 -11.25
C GLN A 213 6.46 9.73 -10.25
N PHE A 214 7.68 10.08 -10.61
CA PHE A 214 8.60 10.83 -9.76
C PHE A 214 8.98 12.16 -10.40
N ARG A 215 9.23 13.17 -9.56
CA ARG A 215 9.92 14.40 -9.95
C ARG A 215 11.04 14.72 -8.98
N ILE A 216 12.24 14.89 -9.50
CA ILE A 216 13.44 15.19 -8.71
C ILE A 216 13.64 16.70 -8.64
N MET A 217 13.94 17.24 -7.46
CA MET A 217 14.39 18.61 -7.30
C MET A 217 15.91 18.64 -7.29
N SER A 218 16.50 19.52 -8.09
CA SER A 218 17.94 19.75 -8.12
C SER A 218 18.25 21.23 -7.91
N ILE A 219 19.40 21.52 -7.33
CA ILE A 219 19.90 22.88 -7.13
C ILE A 219 21.31 23.00 -7.69
N THR A 220 21.60 24.14 -8.31
CA THR A 220 22.99 24.53 -8.56
C THR A 220 23.56 25.06 -7.25
N PRO A 221 24.76 24.63 -6.80
CA PRO A 221 25.37 25.16 -5.60
C PRO A 221 25.51 26.69 -5.70
N ASP A 222 25.29 27.40 -4.59
CA ASP A 222 25.59 28.83 -4.54
C ASP A 222 27.08 29.05 -4.83
N SER A 223 27.38 29.98 -5.72
CA SER A 223 28.74 30.47 -5.93
C SER A 223 28.81 31.96 -5.60
N THR A 224 30.02 32.49 -5.49
CA THR A 224 30.22 33.94 -5.32
C THR A 224 29.70 34.77 -6.49
N SER A 225 29.43 34.13 -7.64
CA SER A 225 29.02 34.80 -8.88
C SER A 225 27.55 34.59 -9.25
N GLU A 226 26.89 33.52 -8.80
CA GLU A 226 25.48 33.25 -9.11
C GLU A 226 24.70 32.64 -7.93
N PRO A 227 23.46 33.11 -7.68
CA PRO A 227 22.58 32.47 -6.71
C PRO A 227 22.10 31.11 -7.24
N GLY A 228 21.94 30.16 -6.32
CA GLY A 228 21.52 28.80 -6.59
C GLY A 228 20.17 28.75 -7.27
N ARG A 229 20.10 28.06 -8.41
CA ARG A 229 18.88 27.89 -9.20
C ARG A 229 18.27 26.52 -8.95
N ILE A 230 16.97 26.51 -8.63
CA ILE A 230 16.18 25.29 -8.51
C ILE A 230 15.72 24.84 -9.90
N ARG A 231 15.92 23.56 -10.21
CA ARG A 231 15.35 22.90 -11.41
C ARG A 231 14.68 21.60 -11.01
N TYR A 232 13.55 21.32 -11.66
CA TYR A 232 12.84 20.05 -11.52
C TYR A 232 13.06 19.18 -12.75
N SER A 233 13.15 17.87 -12.55
CA SER A 233 13.14 16.92 -13.65
C SER A 233 11.78 16.93 -14.38
N PRO A 234 11.74 16.44 -15.63
CA PRO A 234 10.54 15.84 -16.20
C PRO A 234 9.97 14.73 -15.28
N THR A 235 8.74 14.30 -15.54
CA THR A 235 8.16 13.16 -14.82
C THR A 235 8.87 11.87 -15.23
N LEU A 236 9.58 11.26 -14.29
CA LEU A 236 10.20 9.95 -14.46
C LEU A 236 9.19 8.87 -14.11
N LEU A 237 8.93 7.94 -15.03
CA LEU A 237 7.90 6.92 -14.90
C LEU A 237 8.54 5.54 -14.78
N VAL A 238 8.31 4.86 -13.66
CA VAL A 238 8.77 3.49 -13.42
C VAL A 238 7.57 2.56 -13.29
N HIS A 239 7.56 1.48 -14.06
CA HIS A 239 6.53 0.44 -13.99
C HIS A 239 7.07 -0.82 -13.30
N PHE A 240 6.29 -1.39 -12.39
CA PHE A 240 6.63 -2.66 -11.74
C PHE A 240 5.40 -3.38 -11.20
N SER A 241 5.55 -4.69 -11.00
CA SER A 241 4.53 -5.57 -10.44
C SER A 241 4.80 -5.89 -8.97
N LEU A 242 3.77 -5.96 -8.14
CA LEU A 242 3.87 -6.44 -6.76
C LEU A 242 3.83 -7.96 -6.68
N ALA A 243 4.72 -8.53 -5.87
CA ALA A 243 4.76 -9.95 -5.58
C ALA A 243 3.46 -10.42 -4.89
N PRO A 244 2.95 -11.63 -5.20
CA PRO A 244 1.73 -12.15 -4.59
C PRO A 244 1.77 -12.27 -3.06
N GLN A 245 2.97 -12.45 -2.48
CA GLN A 245 3.18 -12.58 -1.03
C GLN A 245 2.64 -11.38 -0.23
N PHE A 246 2.59 -10.19 -0.82
CA PHE A 246 2.06 -9.00 -0.16
C PHE A 246 0.53 -9.04 0.03
N ARG A 247 -0.14 -10.06 -0.53
CA ARG A 247 -1.57 -10.31 -0.37
C ARG A 247 -1.88 -11.51 0.50
N THR A 248 -0.89 -12.37 0.79
CA THR A 248 -1.13 -13.64 1.49
C THR A 248 -1.21 -13.46 2.99
N GLN A 249 -0.57 -12.41 3.53
CA GLN A 249 -0.61 -12.14 4.95
C GLN A 249 -1.80 -11.24 5.27
N GLU A 250 -2.85 -11.85 5.80
CA GLU A 250 -4.08 -11.17 6.19
C GLU A 250 -3.89 -10.39 7.49
N THR A 251 -4.67 -9.33 7.64
CA THR A 251 -4.74 -8.57 8.90
C THR A 251 -5.43 -9.40 9.97
N GLU A 252 -4.73 -9.64 11.09
CA GLU A 252 -5.31 -10.23 12.29
C GLU A 252 -6.20 -9.18 12.98
N ILE A 253 -7.44 -9.55 13.30
CA ILE A 253 -8.38 -8.68 14.02
C ILE A 253 -8.62 -9.23 15.42
N ILE A 254 -8.27 -8.44 16.43
CA ILE A 254 -8.45 -8.75 17.84
C ILE A 254 -9.53 -7.84 18.41
N TYR A 255 -10.38 -8.37 19.30
CA TYR A 255 -11.41 -7.63 20.03
C TYR A 255 -11.15 -7.68 21.53
N PRO A 256 -10.25 -6.84 22.08
CA PRO A 256 -9.91 -6.89 23.50
C PRO A 256 -11.13 -6.64 24.40
N ASN A 257 -12.06 -5.78 23.96
CA ASN A 257 -13.24 -5.36 24.71
C ASN A 257 -12.91 -4.87 26.12
N GLN A 258 -11.75 -4.23 26.27
CA GLN A 258 -11.27 -3.77 27.56
C GLN A 258 -11.81 -2.38 27.85
N VAL A 259 -12.56 -2.28 28.95
CA VAL A 259 -13.11 -1.02 29.44
C VAL A 259 -12.02 -0.26 30.16
N ILE A 260 -11.93 1.02 29.84
CA ILE A 260 -10.93 1.91 30.41
C ILE A 260 -11.64 3.12 30.99
N HIS A 261 -11.42 3.32 32.29
CA HIS A 261 -11.99 4.45 33.03
C HIS A 261 -10.96 5.58 33.11
N TRP A 262 -11.35 6.77 32.67
CA TRP A 262 -10.52 7.97 32.69
C TRP A 262 -11.33 9.19 33.14
N ASN A 263 -10.98 9.76 34.30
CA ASN A 263 -11.75 10.83 34.92
C ASN A 263 -13.24 10.45 34.99
N ASN A 264 -14.11 11.24 34.34
CA ASN A 264 -15.56 10.98 34.24
C ASN A 264 -15.97 10.33 32.91
N HIS A 265 -15.01 9.79 32.15
CA HIS A 265 -15.24 9.17 30.85
C HIS A 265 -14.90 7.68 30.91
N THR A 266 -15.67 6.89 30.15
CA THR A 266 -15.39 5.47 29.94
C THR A 266 -15.18 5.26 28.44
N VAL A 267 -14.11 4.56 28.10
CA VAL A 267 -13.75 4.24 26.72
C VAL A 267 -13.42 2.77 26.61
N LEU A 268 -13.91 2.15 25.54
CA LEU A 268 -13.71 0.75 25.23
C LEU A 268 -12.59 0.62 24.20
N LEU A 269 -11.53 -0.14 24.53
CA LEU A 269 -10.64 -0.69 23.51
C LEU A 269 -11.38 -1.79 22.76
N SER A 270 -12.01 -1.40 21.66
CA SER A 270 -12.99 -2.21 20.94
C SER A 270 -12.37 -3.15 19.92
N ARG A 271 -11.30 -2.74 19.25
CA ARG A 271 -10.73 -3.48 18.12
C ARG A 271 -9.27 -3.13 17.91
N VAL A 272 -8.46 -4.14 17.61
CA VAL A 272 -7.10 -3.99 17.11
C VAL A 272 -6.99 -4.72 15.77
N GLU A 273 -6.48 -4.03 14.75
CA GLU A 273 -6.16 -4.60 13.45
C GLU A 273 -4.63 -4.65 13.34
N LEU A 274 -4.05 -5.85 13.19
CA LEU A 274 -2.62 -6.10 13.09
C LEU A 274 -2.29 -6.59 11.69
N SER A 275 -1.53 -5.79 10.93
CA SER A 275 -0.99 -6.17 9.62
C SER A 275 0.53 -6.10 9.63
N PRO A 276 1.25 -6.67 8.65
CA PRO A 276 2.71 -6.64 8.61
C PRO A 276 3.32 -5.24 8.76
N LEU A 277 2.72 -4.21 8.14
CA LEU A 277 3.29 -2.86 8.06
C LEU A 277 2.52 -1.79 8.83
N GLU A 278 1.36 -2.12 9.40
CA GLU A 278 0.53 -1.17 10.14
C GLU A 278 -0.29 -1.87 11.25
N MET A 279 -0.41 -1.20 12.39
CA MET A 279 -1.36 -1.58 13.44
C MET A 279 -2.37 -0.46 13.64
N ARG A 280 -3.65 -0.81 13.79
CA ARG A 280 -4.72 0.14 14.10
C ARG A 280 -5.41 -0.26 15.40
N VAL A 281 -5.51 0.68 16.32
CA VAL A 281 -6.12 0.49 17.62
C VAL A 281 -7.34 1.40 17.69
N ARG A 282 -8.53 0.82 17.85
CA ARG A 282 -9.81 1.52 17.84
C ARG A 282 -10.42 1.56 19.23
N PHE A 283 -10.66 2.79 19.67
CA PHE A 283 -11.31 3.11 20.91
C PHE A 283 -12.72 3.64 20.64
N THR A 284 -13.68 3.23 21.46
CA THR A 284 -15.07 3.69 21.39
C THR A 284 -15.49 4.28 22.73
N ALA A 285 -15.83 5.55 22.75
CA ALA A 285 -16.37 6.23 23.90
C ALA A 285 -17.77 5.72 24.28
N ASP A 286 -18.15 5.88 25.55
CA ASP A 286 -19.54 5.69 25.96
C ASP A 286 -20.47 6.67 25.20
N LYS A 287 -21.62 6.19 24.74
CA LYS A 287 -22.66 6.98 24.07
C LYS A 287 -23.32 7.98 25.00
N ASP A 288 -23.27 7.73 26.31
CA ASP A 288 -23.74 8.67 27.33
C ASP A 288 -22.78 9.88 27.47
N THR A 289 -21.62 9.84 26.83
CA THR A 289 -20.73 11.00 26.75
C THR A 289 -21.42 12.12 25.95
N PRO A 290 -21.51 13.36 26.49
CA PRO A 290 -22.14 14.45 25.76
C PRO A 290 -21.48 14.66 24.39
N ALA A 291 -22.29 14.81 23.34
CA ALA A 291 -21.81 14.94 21.96
C ALA A 291 -20.84 16.11 21.74
N GLU A 292 -20.89 17.12 22.61
CA GLU A 292 -19.96 18.25 22.61
C GLU A 292 -18.54 17.90 23.09
N HIS A 293 -18.40 16.90 23.96
CA HIS A 293 -17.13 16.35 24.40
C HIS A 293 -16.64 15.25 23.43
N ALA A 294 -17.55 14.58 22.72
CA ALA A 294 -17.22 13.62 21.65
C ALA A 294 -16.78 14.31 20.33
N LYS A 295 -16.36 15.58 20.39
CA LYS A 295 -15.99 16.37 19.21
C LYS A 295 -14.62 16.02 18.66
N ARG A 296 -14.41 16.39 17.39
CA ARG A 296 -13.25 15.97 16.59
C ARG A 296 -11.88 16.41 17.10
N ASP A 297 -11.85 17.47 17.91
CA ASP A 297 -10.62 18.13 18.32
C ASP A 297 -10.22 17.76 19.76
N GLU A 298 -11.06 16.99 20.45
CA GLU A 298 -10.85 16.50 21.82
C GLU A 298 -10.64 14.99 21.81
N ILE A 299 -9.64 14.53 21.05
CA ILE A 299 -9.17 13.15 21.23
C ILE A 299 -8.71 13.05 22.69
N TRP A 300 -9.44 12.33 23.56
CA TRP A 300 -9.13 12.29 25.00
C TRP A 300 -7.87 11.47 25.33
N LEU A 301 -7.29 10.81 24.33
CA LEU A 301 -6.08 10.01 24.45
C LEU A 301 -4.93 10.52 23.59
N SER A 302 -3.81 10.71 24.26
CA SER A 302 -2.50 10.82 23.65
C SER A 302 -1.92 9.42 23.51
N PRO A 303 -1.83 8.85 22.29
CA PRO A 303 -1.15 7.59 22.08
C PRO A 303 0.34 7.79 22.33
N ARG A 304 0.94 6.96 23.19
CA ARG A 304 2.39 7.02 23.47
C ARG A 304 3.17 5.99 22.67
N GLY A 305 2.53 4.88 22.34
CA GLY A 305 3.10 3.83 21.50
C GLY A 305 2.44 2.49 21.79
N VAL A 306 3.01 1.44 21.22
CA VAL A 306 2.73 0.06 21.63
C VAL A 306 4.03 -0.60 22.01
N ILE A 307 4.10 -1.16 23.22
CA ILE A 307 5.22 -1.97 23.65
C ILE A 307 5.05 -3.34 23.00
N SER A 308 6.07 -3.78 22.27
CA SER A 308 6.16 -5.11 21.70
C SER A 308 7.29 -5.85 22.36
N GLU A 309 7.01 -7.03 22.91
CA GLU A 309 8.00 -7.89 23.54
C GLU A 309 8.25 -9.14 22.71
N LYS A 310 9.53 -9.51 22.57
CA LYS A 310 9.97 -10.78 21.99
C LYS A 310 11.21 -11.27 22.71
N ASN A 311 11.19 -12.49 23.22
CA ASN A 311 12.33 -13.12 23.90
C ASN A 311 12.92 -12.26 25.05
N GLY A 312 12.06 -11.57 25.80
CA GLY A 312 12.45 -10.68 26.91
C GLY A 312 13.09 -9.35 26.49
N GLN A 313 13.08 -9.02 25.20
CA GLN A 313 13.45 -7.71 24.68
C GLN A 313 12.20 -6.93 24.30
N SER A 314 12.16 -5.65 24.66
CA SER A 314 11.01 -4.78 24.36
C SER A 314 11.41 -3.63 23.43
N ILE A 315 10.55 -3.35 22.45
CA ILE A 315 10.62 -2.15 21.62
C ILE A 315 9.32 -1.36 21.75
N THR A 316 9.37 -0.04 21.54
CA THR A 316 8.17 0.81 21.53
C THR A 316 7.83 1.24 20.11
N LEU A 317 6.75 0.68 19.57
CA LEU A 317 6.19 1.03 18.26
C LEU A 317 5.57 2.42 18.30
N GLN A 318 6.12 3.33 17.50
CA GLN A 318 5.71 4.74 17.53
C GLN A 318 4.35 4.97 16.86
N PRO A 319 3.57 5.95 17.35
CA PRO A 319 2.34 6.36 16.70
C PRO A 319 2.63 7.08 15.38
N LEU A 320 1.84 6.76 14.37
CA LEU A 320 1.87 7.37 13.03
C LEU A 320 0.82 8.46 12.84
N GLY A 321 -0.19 8.45 13.71
CA GLY A 321 -1.23 9.46 13.76
C GLY A 321 -2.52 8.90 14.32
N SER A 322 -3.47 9.81 14.51
CA SER A 322 -4.80 9.52 15.02
C SER A 322 -5.83 10.02 14.01
N ARG A 323 -6.95 9.31 13.88
CA ARG A 323 -8.10 9.76 13.09
C ARG A 323 -9.40 9.37 13.78
N ILE A 324 -10.44 10.14 13.53
CA ILE A 324 -11.80 9.76 13.93
C ILE A 324 -12.42 8.93 12.82
N VAL A 325 -13.15 7.90 13.21
CA VAL A 325 -13.88 7.07 12.26
C VAL A 325 -15.10 7.88 11.82
N SER A 326 -15.07 8.37 10.58
CA SER A 326 -15.92 9.46 10.05
C SER A 326 -17.44 9.34 10.27
N HIS A 327 -17.96 8.15 10.57
CA HIS A 327 -19.39 7.88 10.72
C HIS A 327 -19.84 7.69 12.19
N ASP A 328 -18.89 7.67 13.13
CA ASP A 328 -19.18 7.55 14.56
C ASP A 328 -18.28 8.51 15.35
N PRO A 329 -18.83 9.63 15.89
CA PRO A 329 -18.04 10.61 16.62
C PRO A 329 -17.47 10.05 17.93
N TYR A 330 -18.01 8.95 18.44
CA TYR A 330 -17.54 8.28 19.65
C TYR A 330 -16.37 7.34 19.37
N THR A 331 -16.10 7.03 18.11
CA THR A 331 -15.06 6.08 17.71
C THR A 331 -13.86 6.77 17.10
N PHE A 332 -12.69 6.55 17.71
CA PHE A 332 -11.42 7.05 17.21
C PHE A 332 -10.40 5.92 17.06
N GLU A 333 -9.47 6.12 16.13
CA GLU A 333 -8.49 5.13 15.72
C GLU A 333 -7.09 5.74 15.77
N HIS A 334 -6.19 5.07 16.48
CA HIS A 334 -4.77 5.36 16.48
C HIS A 334 -4.07 4.36 15.58
N VAL A 335 -3.13 4.87 14.78
CA VAL A 335 -2.35 4.06 13.85
C VAL A 335 -0.90 4.07 14.31
N TYR A 336 -0.28 2.89 14.33
CA TYR A 336 1.08 2.67 14.79
C TYR A 336 1.88 1.96 13.70
N TYR A 337 3.21 2.00 13.83
CA TYR A 337 4.03 0.98 13.20
C TYR A 337 3.64 -0.41 13.73
N SER A 338 3.88 -1.41 12.90
CA SER A 338 3.75 -2.82 13.24
C SER A 338 5.11 -3.51 13.14
N ASN A 339 5.32 -4.50 13.99
CA ASN A 339 6.39 -5.49 13.87
C ASN A 339 5.81 -6.91 13.93
N LEU A 340 4.59 -7.11 13.39
CA LEU A 340 3.91 -8.41 13.40
C LEU A 340 4.76 -9.54 12.80
N LEU A 341 5.61 -9.21 11.81
CA LEU A 341 6.53 -10.18 11.19
C LEU A 341 7.57 -10.70 12.17
N ASP A 342 7.88 -9.95 13.23
CA ASP A 342 8.75 -10.41 14.30
C ASP A 342 8.05 -11.45 15.19
N GLU A 343 6.76 -11.75 15.02
CA GLU A 343 6.03 -12.69 15.87
C GLU A 343 6.19 -12.36 17.38
N PRO A 344 5.78 -11.17 17.84
CA PRO A 344 5.98 -10.79 19.23
C PRO A 344 5.16 -11.64 20.20
N ASP A 345 5.75 -11.92 21.36
CA ASP A 345 5.15 -12.68 22.46
C ASP A 345 4.01 -11.89 23.12
N SER A 346 4.14 -10.56 23.16
CA SER A 346 3.13 -9.67 23.71
C SER A 346 3.06 -8.33 22.97
N LEU A 347 1.88 -7.71 23.02
CA LEU A 347 1.63 -6.35 22.53
C LEU A 347 0.82 -5.58 23.57
N GLU A 348 1.32 -4.42 23.99
CA GLU A 348 0.66 -3.58 25.00
C GLU A 348 0.54 -2.13 24.54
N VAL A 349 -0.69 -1.62 24.41
CA VAL A 349 -0.91 -0.21 24.05
C VAL A 349 -0.63 0.66 25.25
N VAL A 350 0.19 1.69 25.03
CA VAL A 350 0.46 2.73 26.01
C VAL A 350 -0.33 3.97 25.63
N VAL A 351 -1.28 4.33 26.49
CA VAL A 351 -2.14 5.49 26.30
C VAL A 351 -2.08 6.41 27.51
N LYS A 352 -2.22 7.71 27.25
CA LYS A 352 -2.26 8.74 28.28
C LYS A 352 -3.48 9.64 28.07
N PRO A 353 -4.20 10.04 29.12
CA PRO A 353 -5.21 11.09 29.03
C PRO A 353 -4.63 12.39 28.45
N LEU A 354 -5.38 13.08 27.59
CA LEU A 354 -5.01 14.41 27.13
C LEU A 354 -5.07 15.40 28.31
N GLY A 355 -4.13 16.37 28.33
CA GLY A 355 -4.12 17.45 29.32
C GLY A 355 -3.48 17.12 30.66
N THR A 356 -3.05 15.87 30.90
CA THR A 356 -2.27 15.54 32.11
C THR A 356 -0.77 15.60 31.83
N SER A 357 0.00 16.26 32.71
CA SER A 357 1.46 16.39 32.60
C SER A 357 2.22 15.28 33.31
N THR A 358 1.57 14.58 34.24
CA THR A 358 2.14 13.54 35.10
C THR A 358 2.25 12.19 34.39
N TYR A 359 3.34 11.44 34.64
CA TYR A 359 3.54 10.08 34.11
C TYR A 359 2.60 9.05 34.77
N GLU A 360 2.10 9.36 35.97
CA GLU A 360 1.26 8.47 36.79
C GLU A 360 -0.09 8.11 36.16
N ASP A 361 -0.56 8.87 35.17
CA ASP A 361 -1.83 8.60 34.47
C ASP A 361 -1.68 7.72 33.22
N THR A 362 -0.48 7.17 33.00
CA THR A 362 -0.23 6.28 31.85
C THR A 362 -0.90 4.93 32.10
N GLN A 363 -1.69 4.48 31.15
CA GLN A 363 -2.26 3.14 31.19
C GLN A 363 -1.64 2.25 30.12
N ILE A 364 -1.33 1.03 30.51
CA ILE A 364 -0.75 -0.01 29.68
C ILE A 364 -1.79 -1.11 29.55
N ILE A 365 -2.14 -1.43 28.31
CA ILE A 365 -3.29 -2.27 27.99
C ILE A 365 -2.81 -3.41 27.10
N ARG A 366 -2.82 -4.63 27.63
CA ARG A 366 -2.39 -5.80 26.89
C ARG A 366 -3.41 -6.20 25.82
N ILE A 367 -2.92 -6.35 24.58
CA ILE A 367 -3.69 -6.78 23.41
C ILE A 367 -3.44 -8.26 23.11
N LYS A 368 -2.19 -8.71 23.26
CA LYS A 368 -1.70 -10.06 22.94
C LYS A 368 -0.70 -10.50 24.01
#